data_AF-A0A2U9IBZ9-F1
#
_entry.id   AF-A0A2U9IBZ9-F1
#
_cell.length_a   1.000
_cell.length_b   1.000
_cell.length_c   1.000
_cell.angle_alpha   90.00
_cell.angle_beta   90.00
_cell.angle_gamma   90.00
#
_symmetry.space_group_name_H-M   'P 1'
#
loop_
_entity.id
_entity.type
_entity.pdbx_description
1 polymer ?
#
loop_
_entity_poly.entity_id
_entity_poly.type
_entity_poly.pdbx_seq_one_letter_code
_entity_poly.pdbx_strand_id
1 'polypeptide(L)'
;MRIAITYDQSQNLKPLDEADIIAVIDEEKKEVEQYENPAHNVSKEAAMGVILDLGVDAIVVKKQFLCPGSYMMSQGRIKYIPTDYKTLKEVLDNLETLEKGIKEELDEEMYAEAFPEE
;
A
#
# COMPACT_ATOMS: atom_id res chain seq x y z
N MET A 1 9.22 12.24 -4.08
CA MET A 1 8.62 11.30 -3.10
C MET A 1 8.31 9.99 -3.83
N ARG A 2 8.49 8.86 -3.14
CA ARG A 2 8.31 7.51 -3.68
C ARG A 2 7.11 6.84 -3.01
N ILE A 3 6.11 6.48 -3.79
CA ILE A 3 4.82 6.00 -3.28
C ILE A 3 4.58 4.56 -3.72
N ALA A 4 4.43 3.65 -2.75
CA ALA A 4 4.06 2.27 -3.00
C ALA A 4 2.55 2.12 -3.24
N ILE A 5 2.19 1.27 -4.21
CA ILE A 5 0.82 0.84 -4.49
C ILE A 5 0.85 -0.67 -4.76
N THR A 6 -0.11 -1.40 -4.21
CA THR A 6 -0.26 -2.84 -4.42
C THR A 6 -1.53 -3.15 -5.20
N TYR A 7 -1.42 -3.96 -6.27
CA TYR A 7 -2.55 -4.32 -7.13
C TYR A 7 -2.40 -5.70 -7.79
N ASP A 8 -3.51 -6.21 -8.33
CA ASP A 8 -3.55 -7.47 -9.10
C ASP A 8 -3.22 -7.27 -10.60
N GLN A 9 -3.08 -8.36 -11.36
CA GLN A 9 -2.88 -8.31 -12.82
C GLN A 9 -3.96 -7.50 -13.59
N SER A 10 -5.14 -7.33 -13.01
CA SER A 10 -6.24 -6.52 -13.57
C SER A 10 -6.18 -5.05 -13.11
N GLN A 11 -5.10 -4.64 -12.45
CA GLN A 11 -4.85 -3.31 -11.92
C GLN A 11 -5.86 -2.86 -10.86
N ASN A 12 -6.53 -3.81 -10.18
CA ASN A 12 -7.33 -3.50 -9.00
C ASN A 12 -6.42 -3.46 -7.79
N LEU A 13 -6.56 -2.42 -6.96
CA LEU A 13 -5.86 -2.33 -5.69
C LEU A 13 -6.21 -3.54 -4.82
N LYS A 14 -5.17 -4.12 -4.22
CA LYS A 14 -5.29 -5.33 -3.40
C LYS A 14 -4.51 -5.20 -2.09
N PRO A 15 -4.97 -5.90 -1.02
CA PRO A 15 -4.17 -6.09 0.18
C PRO A 15 -2.76 -6.62 -0.13
N LEU A 16 -1.82 -6.37 0.77
CA LEU A 16 -0.40 -6.63 0.53
C LEU A 16 -0.08 -8.08 0.15
N ASP A 17 -0.79 -9.03 0.75
CA ASP A 17 -0.66 -10.48 0.51
C ASP A 17 -1.46 -10.98 -0.69
N GLU A 18 -2.43 -10.21 -1.18
CA GLU A 18 -3.25 -10.58 -2.35
C GLU A 18 -2.78 -9.91 -3.65
N ALA A 19 -1.89 -8.93 -3.57
CA ALA A 19 -1.40 -8.20 -4.73
C ALA A 19 -0.36 -8.99 -5.50
N ASP A 20 -0.50 -9.05 -6.82
CA ASP A 20 0.50 -9.64 -7.72
C ASP A 20 1.70 -8.71 -7.90
N ILE A 21 1.46 -7.39 -7.84
CA ILE A 21 2.42 -6.36 -8.22
C ILE A 21 2.54 -5.32 -7.10
N ILE A 22 3.77 -4.94 -6.79
CA ILE A 22 4.13 -3.75 -6.02
C ILE A 22 4.65 -2.72 -7.02
N ALA A 23 3.94 -1.61 -7.17
CA ALA A 23 4.40 -0.48 -7.96
C ALA A 23 4.95 0.62 -7.05
N VAL A 24 5.99 1.30 -7.53
CA VAL A 24 6.56 2.49 -6.88
C VAL A 24 6.48 3.65 -7.86
N ILE A 25 5.68 4.65 -7.51
CA ILE A 25 5.63 5.92 -8.23
C ILE A 25 6.76 6.80 -7.71
N ASP A 26 7.73 7.14 -8.57
CA ASP A 26 8.78 8.11 -8.29
C ASP A 26 8.36 9.45 -8.88
N GLU A 27 7.86 10.36 -8.04
CA GLU A 27 7.38 11.67 -8.48
C GLU A 27 8.50 12.59 -9.00
N GLU A 28 9.72 12.42 -8.50
CA GLU A 28 10.84 13.25 -8.92
C GLU A 28 11.28 12.91 -10.34
N LYS A 29 11.29 11.61 -10.66
CA LYS A 29 11.62 11.12 -12.00
C LYS A 29 10.42 11.04 -12.94
N LYS A 30 9.20 11.11 -12.40
CA LYS A 30 7.94 10.88 -13.11
C LYS A 30 7.88 9.49 -13.75
N GLU A 31 8.32 8.48 -12.99
CA GLU A 31 8.40 7.09 -13.44
C GLU A 31 7.57 6.19 -12.52
N VAL A 32 7.09 5.07 -13.07
CA VAL A 32 6.41 4.01 -12.31
C VAL A 32 7.22 2.74 -12.46
N GLU A 33 7.88 2.34 -11.38
CA GLU A 33 8.59 1.08 -11.26
C GLU A 33 7.58 -0.01 -10.88
N GLN A 34 7.67 -1.19 -11.47
CA GLN A 34 6.79 -2.33 -11.16
C GLN A 34 7.61 -3.55 -10.82
N TYR A 35 7.27 -4.18 -9.70
CA TYR A 35 7.93 -5.36 -9.18
C TYR A 35 6.89 -6.45 -8.96
N GLU A 36 7.22 -7.70 -9.31
CA GLU A 36 6.43 -8.84 -8.84
C GLU A 36 6.49 -8.89 -7.31
N ASN A 37 5.36 -9.18 -6.68
CA ASN A 37 5.29 -9.32 -5.23
C ASN A 37 5.74 -10.74 -4.81
N PRO A 38 6.95 -10.92 -4.25
CA PRO A 38 7.43 -12.24 -3.85
C PRO A 38 6.68 -12.79 -2.63
N ALA A 39 5.87 -11.95 -1.96
CA ALA A 39 5.06 -12.30 -0.80
C ALA A 39 3.56 -12.50 -1.12
N HIS A 40 3.21 -12.55 -2.42
CA HIS A 40 1.85 -12.91 -2.85
C HIS A 40 1.45 -14.28 -2.27
N ASN A 41 0.30 -14.36 -1.61
CA ASN A 41 -0.20 -15.52 -0.84
C ASN A 41 0.74 -16.00 0.29
N VAL A 42 1.66 -15.16 0.77
CA VAL A 42 2.55 -15.49 1.89
C VAL A 42 2.09 -14.78 3.18
N SER A 43 2.29 -13.46 3.27
CA SER A 43 1.78 -12.63 4.36
C SER A 43 1.92 -11.14 4.07
N LYS A 44 1.10 -10.32 4.74
CA LYS A 44 1.17 -8.86 4.64
C LYS A 44 2.47 -8.31 5.21
N GLU A 45 3.00 -8.93 6.26
CA GLU A 45 4.29 -8.60 6.87
C GLU A 45 5.45 -8.82 5.90
N ALA A 46 5.47 -9.95 5.17
CA ALA A 46 6.51 -10.24 4.20
C ALA A 46 6.48 -9.24 3.04
N ALA A 47 5.29 -8.93 2.52
CA ALA A 47 5.09 -7.92 1.48
C ALA A 47 5.50 -6.51 1.95
N MET A 48 5.14 -6.13 3.18
CA MET A 48 5.59 -4.85 3.76
C MET A 48 7.12 -4.79 3.91
N GLY A 49 7.78 -5.89 4.29
CA GLY A 49 9.24 -5.98 4.31
C GLY A 49 9.86 -5.61 2.96
N VAL A 50 9.35 -6.20 1.87
CA VAL A 50 9.78 -5.89 0.50
C VAL A 50 9.55 -4.41 0.18
N ILE A 51 8.39 -3.85 0.52
CA ILE A 51 8.06 -2.44 0.27
C ILE A 51 9.03 -1.51 1.00
N LEU A 52 9.37 -1.81 2.25
CA LEU A 52 10.33 -1.02 3.02
C LEU A 52 11.74 -1.09 2.41
N ASP A 53 12.17 -2.25 1.91
CA ASP A 53 13.47 -2.44 1.24
C ASP A 53 13.58 -1.67 -0.08
N LEU A 54 12.44 -1.40 -0.75
CA LEU A 54 12.39 -0.55 -1.93
C LEU A 54 12.64 0.94 -1.61
N GLY A 55 12.63 1.33 -0.34
CA GLY A 55 12.90 2.70 0.10
C GLY A 55 11.82 3.67 -0.32
N VAL A 56 10.56 3.30 -0.10
CA VAL A 56 9.39 4.17 -0.35
C VAL A 56 9.17 5.13 0.82
N ASP A 57 8.61 6.30 0.54
CA ASP A 57 8.28 7.31 1.54
C ASP A 57 6.85 7.15 2.07
N ALA A 58 5.95 6.62 1.23
CA ALA A 58 4.57 6.37 1.60
C ALA A 58 3.97 5.17 0.87
N ILE A 59 2.81 4.71 1.37
CA ILE A 59 2.03 3.64 0.76
C ILE A 59 0.55 4.02 0.66
N VAL A 60 -0.06 3.72 -0.49
CA VAL A 60 -1.51 3.82 -0.68
C VAL A 60 -2.19 2.62 -0.07
N VAL A 61 -3.15 2.86 0.82
CA VAL A 61 -3.80 1.80 1.60
C VAL A 61 -5.30 2.00 1.70
N LYS A 62 -6.01 0.89 1.82
CA LYS A 62 -7.43 0.84 2.18
C LYS A 62 -7.59 0.08 3.49
N LYS A 63 -8.82 0.05 4.00
CA LYS A 63 -9.19 -0.88 5.09
C LYS A 63 -8.74 -2.29 4.73
N GLN A 64 -8.10 -2.96 5.68
CA GLN A 64 -7.61 -4.34 5.59
C GLN A 64 -6.49 -4.59 4.58
N PHE A 65 -5.90 -3.54 4.00
CA PHE A 65 -4.71 -3.71 3.16
C PHE A 65 -3.50 -4.13 4.01
N LEU A 66 -3.46 -3.61 5.23
CA LEU A 66 -2.50 -3.95 6.26
C LEU A 66 -3.16 -4.90 7.28
N CYS A 67 -2.31 -5.66 7.98
CA CYS A 67 -2.61 -6.27 9.28
C CYS A 67 -1.86 -5.50 10.40
N PRO A 68 -2.17 -5.74 11.69
CA PRO A 68 -1.47 -5.09 12.79
C PRO A 68 0.05 -5.27 12.74
N GLY A 69 0.52 -6.48 12.34
CA GLY A 69 1.94 -6.77 12.18
C GLY A 69 2.62 -5.88 11.13
N SER A 70 2.06 -5.82 9.92
CA SER A 70 2.58 -4.99 8.83
C SER A 70 2.56 -3.50 9.15
N TYR A 71 1.54 -3.01 9.88
CA TYR A 71 1.46 -1.63 10.33
C TYR A 71 2.57 -1.33 11.35
N MET A 72 2.73 -2.18 12.38
CA MET A 72 3.80 -2.01 13.38
C MET A 72 5.21 -2.03 12.77
N MET A 73 5.42 -2.80 11.70
CA MET A 73 6.70 -2.83 10.98
C MET A 73 7.04 -1.52 10.26
N SER A 74 6.01 -0.82 9.79
CA SER A 74 6.13 0.34 8.89
C SER A 74 5.87 1.68 9.59
N GLN A 75 5.21 1.67 10.75
CA GLN A 75 4.96 2.86 11.57
C GLN A 75 6.25 3.62 11.87
N GLY A 76 6.24 4.93 11.61
CA GLY A 76 7.40 5.82 11.78
C GLY A 76 8.49 5.68 10.73
N ARG A 77 8.37 4.74 9.78
CA ARG A 77 9.30 4.56 8.65
C ARG A 77 8.75 5.11 7.35
N ILE A 78 7.46 4.93 7.12
CA ILE A 78 6.74 5.43 5.95
C ILE A 78 5.45 6.13 6.38
N LYS A 79 4.89 6.90 5.46
CA LYS A 79 3.58 7.52 5.63
C LYS A 79 2.49 6.70 4.93
N TYR A 80 1.24 6.97 5.26
CA TYR A 80 0.10 6.25 4.73
C TYR A 80 -0.80 7.20 3.95
N ILE A 81 -1.35 6.71 2.84
CA ILE A 81 -2.27 7.44 1.98
C ILE A 81 -3.57 6.64 1.93
N PRO A 82 -4.52 6.90 2.85
CA PRO A 82 -5.83 6.25 2.84
C PRO A 82 -6.60 6.61 1.57
N THR A 83 -7.25 5.62 0.96
CA THR A 83 -8.09 5.85 -0.22
C THR A 83 -9.30 4.92 -0.29
N ASP A 84 -10.35 5.39 -0.95
CA ASP A 84 -11.50 4.58 -1.34
C ASP A 84 -11.43 4.07 -2.79
N TYR A 85 -10.46 4.53 -3.58
CA TYR A 85 -10.26 4.13 -4.97
C TYR A 85 -10.00 2.63 -5.11
N LYS A 86 -10.34 2.08 -6.28
CA LYS A 86 -10.32 0.64 -6.51
C LYS A 86 -9.25 0.20 -7.50
N THR A 87 -8.79 1.10 -8.35
CA THR A 87 -7.88 0.77 -9.45
C THR A 87 -6.65 1.67 -9.46
N LEU A 88 -5.56 1.16 -10.02
CA LEU A 88 -4.33 1.93 -10.21
C LEU A 88 -4.60 3.23 -10.96
N LYS A 89 -5.45 3.16 -12.00
CA LYS A 89 -5.81 4.32 -12.82
C LYS A 89 -6.45 5.43 -11.98
N GLU A 90 -7.42 5.09 -11.12
CA GLU A 90 -8.07 6.08 -10.26
C GLU A 90 -7.06 6.76 -9.32
N VAL A 91 -6.09 6.01 -8.79
CA VAL A 91 -5.02 6.56 -7.95
C VAL A 91 -4.14 7.52 -8.74
N LEU A 92 -3.70 7.13 -9.93
CA LEU A 92 -2.86 7.97 -10.80
C LEU A 92 -3.59 9.24 -11.25
N ASP A 93 -4.86 9.14 -11.62
CA ASP A 93 -5.68 10.28 -12.05
C ASP A 93 -5.96 11.27 -10.90
N ASN A 94 -5.79 10.86 -9.63
CA ASN A 94 -6.11 11.66 -8.44
C ASN A 94 -4.93 11.81 -7.45
N LEU A 95 -3.69 11.61 -7.90
CA LEU A 95 -2.52 11.55 -7.03
C LEU A 95 -2.34 12.83 -6.18
N GLU A 96 -2.46 14.00 -6.80
CA GLU A 96 -2.37 15.31 -6.12
C GLU A 96 -3.42 15.50 -5.00
N THR A 97 -4.57 14.83 -5.13
CA THR A 97 -5.63 14.87 -4.10
C THR A 97 -5.31 13.90 -2.98
N LEU A 98 -4.79 12.72 -3.31
CA LEU A 98 -4.40 11.70 -2.34
C LEU A 98 -3.25 12.15 -1.44
N GLU A 99 -2.26 12.87 -1.99
CA GLU A 99 -1.13 13.41 -1.23
C GLU A 99 -1.56 14.35 -0.11
N LYS A 100 -2.66 15.08 -0.28
CA LYS A 100 -3.21 15.94 0.78
C LYS A 100 -3.77 15.15 1.96
N GLY A 101 -4.08 13.87 1.75
CA GLY A 101 -4.58 12.93 2.75
C GLY A 101 -3.49 12.09 3.42
N ILE A 102 -2.21 12.39 3.19
CA ILE A 102 -1.09 11.69 3.84
C ILE A 102 -1.23 11.75 5.37
N LYS A 103 -1.13 10.59 6.02
CA LYS A 103 -1.11 10.43 7.47
C LYS A 103 0.19 9.77 7.93
N GLU A 104 0.68 10.14 9.11
CA GLU A 104 1.81 9.45 9.77
C GLU A 104 1.35 8.20 10.52
N GLU A 105 0.10 8.20 10.99
CA GLU A 105 -0.52 7.10 11.73
C GLU A 105 -1.90 6.79 11.16
N LEU A 106 -2.28 5.53 11.24
CA LEU A 106 -3.60 5.06 10.80
C LEU A 106 -4.50 4.78 12.00
N ASP A 107 -5.78 5.00 11.81
CA ASP A 107 -6.82 4.56 12.73
C ASP A 107 -6.87 3.02 12.75
N GLU A 108 -7.15 2.42 13.91
CA GLU A 108 -7.09 0.96 14.12
C GLU A 108 -7.94 0.17 13.11
N GLU A 109 -9.10 0.71 12.73
CA GLU A 109 -10.00 0.13 11.72
C GLU A 109 -9.38 -0.09 10.34
N MET A 110 -8.25 0.58 10.04
CA MET A 110 -7.57 0.46 8.75
C MET A 110 -6.74 -0.81 8.65
N TYR A 111 -6.18 -1.28 9.77
CA TYR A 111 -5.26 -2.42 9.82
C TYR A 111 -5.75 -3.56 10.72
N ALA A 112 -6.83 -3.36 11.47
CA ALA A 112 -7.46 -4.42 12.23
C ALA A 112 -7.96 -5.54 11.29
N GLU A 113 -7.73 -6.78 11.69
CA GLU A 113 -8.30 -7.92 10.97
C GLU A 113 -9.82 -7.94 11.14
N ALA A 114 -10.56 -8.31 10.09
CA ALA A 114 -11.98 -8.61 10.27
C ALA A 114 -12.09 -9.83 11.17
N PHE A 115 -12.59 -9.65 12.40
CA PHE A 115 -13.09 -10.77 13.16
C PHE A 115 -14.26 -11.38 12.37
N PRO A 116 -14.24 -12.68 12.01
CA PRO A 116 -15.44 -13.32 11.54
C PRO A 116 -16.48 -13.22 12.66
N GLU A 117 -17.67 -12.71 12.35
CA GLU A 117 -18.83 -12.89 13.23
C GLU A 117 -19.03 -14.41 13.37
N GLU A 118 -18.95 -14.93 14.59
CA GLU A 118 -19.17 -16.35 14.92
C GLU A 118 -20.59 -16.81 14.57
#